data_AF-A0A540L082-F1
#
_entry.id   AF-A0A540L082-F1
#
_cell.length_a   1.000
_cell.length_b   1.000
_cell.length_c   1.000
_cell.angle_alpha   90.00
_cell.angle_beta   90.00
_cell.angle_gamma   90.00
#
_symmetry.space_group_name_H-M   'P 1'
#
loop_
_entity.id
_entity.type
_entity.pdbx_description
1 polymer ?
#
loop_
_entity_poly.entity_id
_entity_poly.type
_entity_poly.pdbx_seq_one_letter_code
_entity_poly.pdbx_strand_id
1 'polypeptide(L)'
;MSDTCNFTHLNTSGAAFTWSNGWRSRGRTERRLDRSLCDISWFDSWPHSNCIALPKVVSDHNPLIFSGSRVLRNGHRPFRFQSMWVQHPSFRETITHCWRNTVVYGCPMFIILQKLKALKTCLRQWNFSVFGDVHNRVANARHNLSMIQQRISTEGINNDLFEEEIVAKTTVMESLQMQEAFWKDRARVKWLTKGDRNSSFFHAYARIKSSSSHISCIFDGKNLLTDPLAIESHIVNFYQTLFGSSFTPSGIDEVCEVIQPMVTDSENDLLSALPTNEEIKEAVFSLSASSAPGPDGFPENVSMCLTKKLVVAIWESKLI
;
A
#
# COMPACT_ATOMS: atom_id res chain seq x y z
N MET A 1 22.67 6.95 -2.55
CA MET A 1 22.77 6.11 -1.34
C MET A 1 24.25 5.99 -1.05
N SER A 2 24.72 6.17 0.19
CA SER A 2 26.11 5.82 0.50
C SER A 2 26.14 4.30 0.69
N ASP A 3 26.48 3.59 -0.37
CA ASP A 3 26.35 2.14 -0.51
C ASP A 3 27.29 1.32 0.40
N THR A 4 28.01 1.97 1.33
CA THR A 4 29.04 1.36 2.16
C THR A 4 28.64 1.06 3.60
N CYS A 5 27.53 1.61 4.12
CA CYS A 5 27.27 1.56 5.57
C CYS A 5 25.86 1.10 5.99
N ASN A 6 25.02 0.56 5.10
CA ASN A 6 23.65 0.10 5.42
C ASN A 6 22.75 1.13 6.15
N PHE A 7 23.08 2.41 6.08
CA PHE A 7 22.29 3.49 6.66
C PHE A 7 21.34 4.10 5.63
N THR A 8 20.12 4.35 6.07
CA THR A 8 19.10 5.07 5.33
C THR A 8 18.95 6.47 5.91
N HIS A 9 18.94 7.48 5.03
CA HIS A 9 18.66 8.84 5.44
C HIS A 9 17.18 8.98 5.85
N LEU A 10 16.95 9.38 7.10
CA LEU A 10 15.62 9.74 7.58
C LEU A 10 15.25 11.11 7.02
N ASN A 11 14.09 11.21 6.36
CA ASN A 11 13.63 12.47 5.80
C ASN A 11 13.48 13.53 6.89
N THR A 12 14.10 14.69 6.68
CA THR A 12 13.97 15.85 7.58
C THR A 12 12.92 16.80 7.04
N SER A 13 11.87 17.06 7.81
CA SER A 13 10.85 18.07 7.52
C SER A 13 11.27 19.45 8.04
N GLY A 14 10.49 20.49 7.73
CA GLY A 14 10.82 21.87 8.08
C GLY A 14 11.64 22.57 6.99
N ALA A 15 12.78 23.17 7.33
CA ALA A 15 13.61 23.90 6.38
C ALA A 15 14.13 23.00 5.24
N ALA A 16 14.04 23.50 4.00
CA ALA A 16 14.51 22.79 2.81
C ALA A 16 16.05 22.57 2.84
N PHE A 17 16.77 23.60 3.26
CA PHE A 17 18.22 23.61 3.44
C PHE A 17 18.56 23.67 4.93
N THR A 18 19.65 23.03 5.32
CA THR A 18 20.11 23.02 6.72
C THR A 18 21.29 23.95 6.94
N TRP A 19 21.84 24.53 5.89
CA TRP A 19 22.96 25.45 5.95
C TRP A 19 22.82 26.55 4.90
N SER A 20 23.26 27.77 5.22
CA SER A 20 23.53 28.78 4.21
C SER A 20 24.68 29.70 4.60
N ASN A 21 25.43 30.16 3.60
CA ASN A 21 26.58 31.06 3.78
C ASN A 21 26.23 32.49 4.25
N GLY A 22 24.96 32.79 4.51
CA GLY A 22 24.52 34.08 5.07
C GLY A 22 24.58 35.28 4.12
N TRP A 23 24.87 35.10 2.83
CA TRP A 23 24.99 36.22 1.89
C TRP A 23 23.61 36.81 1.53
N ARG A 24 23.54 38.15 1.43
CA ARG A 24 22.27 38.90 1.29
C ARG A 24 21.66 38.87 -0.12
N SER A 25 22.41 38.50 -1.16
CA SER A 25 21.90 38.45 -2.54
C SER A 25 22.78 37.59 -3.46
N ARG A 26 23.57 38.20 -4.35
CA ARG A 26 24.45 37.51 -5.30
C ARG A 26 25.46 36.66 -4.55
N GLY A 27 25.44 35.35 -4.79
CA GLY A 27 26.31 34.36 -4.15
C GLY A 27 25.72 33.67 -2.92
N ARG A 28 24.46 33.92 -2.55
CA ARG A 28 23.77 33.11 -1.52
C ARG A 28 23.74 31.65 -1.95
N THR A 29 24.37 30.82 -1.13
CA THR A 29 24.41 29.37 -1.33
C THR A 29 23.75 28.71 -0.14
N GLU A 30 22.77 27.87 -0.43
CA GLU A 30 22.09 27.07 0.58
C GLU A 30 22.32 25.59 0.25
N ARG A 31 22.63 24.81 1.27
CA ARG A 31 22.94 23.38 1.13
C ARG A 31 22.25 22.60 2.24
N ARG A 32 22.01 21.32 1.97
CA ARG A 32 21.52 20.36 2.95
C ARG A 32 22.68 19.46 3.36
N LEU A 33 23.42 19.92 4.34
CA LEU A 33 24.66 19.29 4.84
C LEU A 33 24.37 18.37 6.02
N ASP A 34 23.44 18.77 6.88
CA ASP A 34 23.08 18.05 8.09
C ASP A 34 22.03 16.99 7.78
N ARG A 35 22.31 15.76 8.17
CA ARG A 35 21.53 14.57 7.80
C ARG A 35 21.42 13.62 8.98
N SER A 36 20.24 13.03 9.14
CA SER A 36 19.99 11.95 10.10
C SER A 36 20.01 10.61 9.38
N LEU A 37 20.85 9.69 9.85
CA LEU A 37 21.08 8.38 9.25
C LEU A 37 20.64 7.29 10.24
N CYS A 38 19.79 6.37 9.80
CA CYS A 38 19.24 5.28 10.60
C CYS A 38 19.46 3.95 9.89
N ASP A 39 19.79 2.90 10.63
CA ASP A 39 19.85 1.53 10.10
C ASP A 39 18.51 0.80 10.32
N ILE A 40 18.43 -0.47 9.93
CA ILE A 40 17.21 -1.27 10.08
C ILE A 40 16.91 -1.52 11.57
N SER A 41 17.93 -1.77 12.39
CA SER A 41 17.76 -2.05 13.82
C SER A 41 17.15 -0.86 14.58
N TRP A 42 17.47 0.36 14.13
CA TRP A 42 16.84 1.58 14.58
C TRP A 42 15.33 1.58 14.32
N PHE A 43 14.90 1.28 13.09
CA PHE A 43 13.47 1.25 12.73
C PHE A 43 12.69 0.14 13.43
N ASP A 44 13.35 -0.95 13.82
CA ASP A 44 12.74 -1.99 14.64
C ASP A 44 12.49 -1.50 16.08
N SER A 45 13.40 -0.69 16.62
CA SER A 45 13.31 -0.14 17.98
C SER A 45 12.39 1.09 18.06
N TRP A 46 12.40 1.93 17.02
CA TRP A 46 11.74 3.22 16.92
C TRP A 46 10.97 3.35 15.59
N PRO A 47 9.84 2.65 15.43
CA PRO A 47 9.10 2.59 14.17
C PRO A 47 8.55 3.96 13.71
N HIS A 48 8.37 4.88 14.66
CA HIS A 48 7.91 6.23 14.44
C HIS A 48 9.06 7.21 14.71
N SER A 49 10.02 7.23 13.80
CA SER A 49 11.14 8.18 13.84
C SER A 49 10.90 9.33 12.86
N ASN A 50 11.17 10.55 13.28
CA ASN A 50 11.14 11.74 12.43
C ASN A 50 12.27 12.70 12.79
N CYS A 51 12.65 13.53 11.83
CA CYS A 51 13.65 14.57 12.00
C CYS A 51 13.09 15.89 11.47
N ILE A 52 13.30 16.99 12.20
CA ILE A 52 12.80 18.32 11.84
C ILE A 52 13.96 19.31 11.86
N ALA A 53 14.12 20.09 10.79
CA ALA A 53 15.04 21.21 10.72
C ALA A 53 14.33 22.47 11.23
N LEU A 54 14.77 22.96 12.39
CA LEU A 54 14.22 24.16 13.02
C LEU A 54 14.73 25.43 12.35
N PRO A 55 14.01 26.57 12.50
CA PRO A 55 14.52 27.86 12.10
C PRO A 55 15.86 28.17 12.76
N LYS A 56 16.84 28.59 11.96
CA LYS A 56 18.12 29.08 12.47
C LYS A 56 17.99 30.54 12.92
N VAL A 57 18.55 30.84 14.09
CA VAL A 57 18.49 32.18 14.70
C VAL A 57 19.85 32.86 14.67
N VAL A 58 20.89 32.17 15.15
CA VAL A 58 22.26 32.71 15.28
C VAL A 58 23.32 31.91 14.51
N SER A 59 23.02 30.66 14.16
CA SER A 59 23.93 29.80 13.39
C SER A 59 23.68 29.93 11.89
N ASP A 60 24.71 29.67 11.09
CA ASP A 60 24.59 29.44 9.65
C ASP A 60 23.95 28.07 9.34
N HIS A 61 23.91 27.16 10.33
CA HIS A 61 23.19 25.90 10.33
C HIS A 61 21.80 25.97 11.00
N ASN A 62 20.87 25.17 10.48
CA ASN A 62 19.57 24.88 11.09
C ASN A 62 19.74 23.75 12.14
N PRO A 63 19.33 23.96 13.39
CA PRO A 63 19.28 22.88 14.37
C PRO A 63 18.36 21.75 13.90
N LEU A 64 18.83 20.51 14.01
CA LEU A 64 18.01 19.33 13.75
C LEU A 64 17.47 18.76 15.06
N ILE A 65 16.16 18.63 15.17
CA ILE A 65 15.51 17.88 16.23
C ILE A 65 15.15 16.50 15.70
N PHE A 66 15.68 15.49 16.36
CA PHE A 66 15.30 14.11 16.14
C PHE A 66 14.27 13.69 17.20
N SER A 67 13.19 13.06 16.76
CA SER A 67 12.15 12.53 17.63
C SER A 67 11.86 11.07 17.25
N GLY A 68 11.73 10.21 18.26
CA GLY A 68 11.43 8.79 18.09
C GLY A 68 10.36 8.35 19.08
N SER A 69 9.40 7.56 18.61
CA SER A 69 8.38 6.95 19.46
C SER A 69 8.29 5.44 19.23
N ARG A 70 8.19 4.71 20.35
CA ARG A 70 7.89 3.26 20.37
C ARG A 70 6.39 2.99 20.44
N VAL A 71 5.57 4.03 20.63
CA VAL A 71 4.13 3.88 20.84
C VAL A 71 3.52 3.36 19.54
N LEU A 72 3.19 2.08 19.54
CA LEU A 72 2.37 1.47 18.50
C LEU A 72 0.97 2.06 18.65
N ARG A 73 0.55 2.90 17.70
CA ARG A 73 -0.82 3.40 17.71
C ARG A 73 -1.78 2.23 17.51
N ASN A 74 -2.68 2.01 18.47
CA ASN A 74 -3.75 1.02 18.41
C ASN A 74 -4.93 1.50 17.54
N GLY A 75 -4.63 1.92 16.30
CA GLY A 75 -5.65 2.26 15.32
C GLY A 75 -6.25 1.02 14.66
N HIS A 76 -7.48 1.13 14.18
CA HIS A 76 -8.07 0.12 13.32
C HIS A 76 -7.22 -0.07 12.06
N ARG A 77 -6.64 -1.27 11.88
CA ARG A 77 -5.92 -1.60 10.66
C ARG A 77 -6.94 -1.78 9.53
N PRO A 78 -6.87 -0.96 8.45
CA PRO A 78 -7.78 -1.13 7.33
C PRO A 78 -7.55 -2.50 6.70
N PHE A 79 -8.63 -3.09 6.21
CA PHE A 79 -8.51 -4.28 5.36
C PHE A 79 -7.71 -3.92 4.12
N ARG A 80 -6.79 -4.79 3.75
CA ARG A 80 -6.05 -4.72 2.50
C ARG A 80 -5.97 -6.12 1.94
N PHE A 81 -6.32 -6.26 0.68
CA PHE A 81 -6.09 -7.49 -0.06
C PHE A 81 -4.62 -7.88 -0.03
N GLN A 82 -4.34 -9.17 0.09
CA GLN A 82 -2.99 -9.70 0.10
C GLN A 82 -2.81 -10.63 -1.09
N SER A 83 -1.77 -10.40 -1.90
CA SER A 83 -1.49 -11.16 -3.12
C SER A 83 -1.19 -12.63 -2.84
N MET A 84 -0.70 -12.96 -1.64
CA MET A 84 -0.50 -14.34 -1.19
C MET A 84 -1.80 -15.17 -1.22
N TRP A 85 -2.96 -14.53 -1.08
CA TRP A 85 -4.26 -15.21 -1.13
C TRP A 85 -4.51 -15.85 -2.48
N VAL A 86 -4.14 -15.17 -3.57
CA VAL A 86 -4.37 -15.64 -4.94
C VAL A 86 -3.62 -16.94 -5.23
N GLN A 87 -2.52 -17.17 -4.53
CA GLN A 87 -1.66 -18.35 -4.70
C GLN A 87 -2.23 -19.59 -3.99
N HIS A 88 -3.18 -19.42 -3.06
CA HIS A 88 -3.72 -20.54 -2.31
C HIS A 88 -4.79 -21.29 -3.12
N PRO A 89 -4.74 -22.63 -3.20
CA PRO A 89 -5.65 -23.42 -4.04
C PRO A 89 -7.14 -23.15 -3.77
N SER A 90 -7.51 -22.99 -2.49
CA SER A 90 -8.90 -22.77 -2.07
C SER A 90 -9.41 -21.33 -2.27
N PHE A 91 -8.59 -20.40 -2.77
CA PHE A 91 -8.96 -18.99 -2.88
C PHE A 91 -10.22 -18.78 -3.74
N ARG A 92 -10.23 -19.37 -4.94
CA ARG A 92 -11.33 -19.24 -5.89
C ARG A 92 -12.63 -19.81 -5.32
N GLU A 93 -12.54 -20.94 -4.63
CA GLU A 93 -13.67 -21.59 -3.98
C GLU A 93 -14.24 -20.72 -2.86
N THR A 94 -13.37 -20.21 -1.99
CA THR A 94 -13.74 -19.32 -0.87
C THR A 94 -14.52 -18.10 -1.35
N ILE A 95 -14.01 -17.42 -2.39
CA ILE A 95 -14.70 -16.29 -3.01
C ILE A 95 -16.05 -16.71 -3.56
N THR A 96 -16.09 -17.77 -4.37
CA THR A 96 -17.32 -18.23 -5.04
C THR A 96 -18.40 -18.59 -4.02
N HIS A 97 -18.03 -19.28 -2.93
CA HIS A 97 -18.91 -19.65 -1.85
C HIS A 97 -19.49 -18.42 -1.14
N CYS A 98 -18.62 -17.49 -0.70
CA CYS A 98 -19.05 -16.24 -0.07
C CYS A 98 -20.01 -15.45 -0.97
N TRP A 99 -19.68 -15.36 -2.26
CA TRP A 99 -20.42 -14.56 -3.21
C TRP A 99 -21.80 -15.12 -3.55
N ARG A 100 -21.92 -16.46 -3.61
CA ARG A 100 -23.19 -17.17 -3.81
C ARG A 100 -24.10 -17.06 -2.59
N ASN A 101 -23.54 -17.15 -1.39
CA ASN A 101 -24.31 -17.10 -0.15
C ASN A 101 -24.72 -15.68 0.27
N THR A 102 -24.13 -14.65 -0.34
CA THR A 102 -24.48 -13.25 -0.08
C THR A 102 -25.60 -12.81 -1.02
N VAL A 103 -26.86 -12.91 -0.58
CA VAL A 103 -28.03 -12.43 -1.34
C VAL A 103 -28.31 -10.97 -1.00
N VAL A 104 -28.33 -10.10 -2.00
CA VAL A 104 -28.56 -8.65 -1.85
C VAL A 104 -29.47 -8.17 -2.97
N TYR A 105 -30.42 -7.32 -2.64
CA TYR A 105 -31.35 -6.69 -3.60
C TYR A 105 -31.09 -5.18 -3.66
N GLY A 106 -31.29 -4.58 -4.84
CA GLY A 106 -31.10 -3.15 -5.07
C GLY A 106 -30.57 -2.85 -6.47
N CYS A 107 -30.09 -1.62 -6.69
CA CYS A 107 -29.44 -1.29 -7.95
C CYS A 107 -28.10 -2.06 -8.10
N PRO A 108 -27.63 -2.32 -9.34
CA PRO A 108 -26.42 -3.12 -9.57
C PRO A 108 -25.19 -2.64 -8.78
N MET A 109 -24.99 -1.32 -8.69
CA MET A 109 -23.89 -0.72 -7.93
C MET A 109 -23.98 -1.03 -6.43
N PHE A 110 -25.19 -0.94 -5.86
CA PHE A 110 -25.44 -1.28 -4.46
C PHE A 110 -25.18 -2.77 -4.18
N ILE A 111 -25.65 -3.66 -5.06
CA ILE A 111 -25.44 -5.10 -4.93
C ILE A 111 -23.94 -5.42 -4.90
N ILE A 112 -23.17 -4.85 -5.82
CA ILE A 112 -21.70 -5.03 -5.88
C ILE A 112 -21.05 -4.55 -4.59
N LEU A 113 -21.36 -3.34 -4.14
CA LEU A 113 -20.78 -2.76 -2.94
C LEU A 113 -21.04 -3.63 -1.70
N GLN A 114 -22.26 -4.14 -1.53
CA GLN A 114 -22.60 -5.00 -0.40
C GLN A 114 -21.93 -6.37 -0.48
N LYS A 115 -21.84 -6.96 -1.67
CA LYS A 115 -21.10 -8.22 -1.87
C LYS A 115 -19.60 -8.07 -1.60
N LEU A 116 -18.98 -6.96 -2.00
CA LEU A 116 -17.59 -6.65 -1.65
C LEU A 116 -17.40 -6.47 -0.14
N LYS A 117 -18.35 -5.80 0.54
CA LYS A 117 -18.36 -5.68 2.01
C LYS A 117 -18.44 -7.04 2.70
N ALA A 118 -19.33 -7.93 2.25
CA ALA A 118 -19.43 -9.29 2.76
C ALA A 118 -18.14 -10.10 2.49
N LEU A 119 -17.59 -9.99 1.28
CA LEU A 119 -16.35 -10.66 0.90
C LEU A 119 -15.17 -10.22 1.77
N LYS A 120 -15.06 -8.93 2.10
CA LYS A 120 -14.05 -8.42 3.03
C LYS A 120 -14.11 -9.13 4.38
N THR A 121 -15.30 -9.37 4.93
CA THR A 121 -15.47 -10.09 6.19
C THR A 121 -15.06 -11.56 6.04
N CYS A 122 -15.51 -12.23 4.97
CA CYS A 122 -15.14 -13.61 4.67
C CYS A 122 -13.62 -13.79 4.53
N LEU A 123 -12.96 -12.93 3.75
CA LEU A 123 -11.51 -12.97 3.54
C LEU A 123 -10.73 -12.66 4.83
N ARG A 124 -11.24 -11.82 5.73
CA ARG A 124 -10.63 -11.61 7.04
C ARG A 124 -10.64 -12.89 7.87
N GLN A 125 -11.77 -13.57 7.93
CA GLN A 125 -11.90 -14.82 8.67
C GLN A 125 -11.04 -15.92 8.04
N TRP A 126 -11.07 -16.06 6.72
CA TRP A 126 -10.26 -17.03 5.98
C TRP A 126 -8.76 -16.77 6.11
N ASN A 127 -8.33 -15.50 6.07
CA ASN A 127 -6.93 -15.15 6.33
C ASN A 127 -6.49 -15.59 7.73
N PHE A 128 -7.34 -15.38 8.74
CA PHE A 128 -7.04 -15.79 10.11
C PHE A 128 -6.94 -17.32 10.23
N SER A 129 -7.89 -18.07 9.65
CA SER A 129 -7.93 -19.53 9.80
C SER A 129 -6.91 -20.28 8.95
N VAL A 130 -6.63 -19.83 7.73
CA VAL A 130 -5.78 -20.57 6.77
C VAL A 130 -4.33 -20.09 6.76
N PHE A 131 -4.11 -18.78 6.83
CA PHE A 131 -2.76 -18.20 6.77
C PHE A 131 -2.20 -17.90 8.15
N GLY A 132 -3.03 -17.34 9.04
CA GLY A 132 -2.63 -16.96 10.39
C GLY A 132 -1.42 -16.01 10.39
N ASP A 133 -0.45 -16.29 11.24
CA ASP A 133 0.84 -15.60 11.24
C ASP A 133 1.81 -16.27 10.27
N VAL A 134 2.06 -15.59 9.15
CA VAL A 134 2.96 -16.04 8.08
C VAL A 134 4.42 -16.20 8.57
N HIS A 135 4.85 -15.44 9.58
CA HIS A 135 6.19 -15.57 10.15
C HIS A 135 6.30 -16.84 10.99
N ASN A 136 5.34 -17.07 11.87
CA ASN A 136 5.30 -18.30 12.67
C ASN A 136 5.16 -19.53 11.78
N ARG A 137 4.41 -19.45 10.68
CA ARG A 137 4.30 -20.54 9.71
C ARG A 137 5.65 -20.92 9.11
N VAL A 138 6.44 -19.95 8.66
CA VAL A 138 7.80 -20.20 8.15
C VAL A 138 8.70 -20.79 9.23
N ALA A 139 8.65 -20.26 10.46
CA ALA A 139 9.45 -20.76 11.57
C ALA A 139 9.11 -22.23 11.89
N ASN A 140 7.82 -22.55 12.00
CA ASN A 140 7.33 -23.90 12.27
C ASN A 140 7.67 -24.89 11.14
N ALA A 141 7.51 -24.48 9.87
CA ALA A 141 7.85 -25.33 8.73
C ALA A 141 9.36 -25.65 8.71
N ARG A 142 10.22 -24.67 8.99
CA ARG A 142 11.67 -24.88 9.09
C ARG A 142 12.03 -25.78 10.28
N HIS A 143 11.39 -25.57 11.42
CA HIS A 143 11.60 -26.41 12.60
C HIS A 143 11.21 -27.87 12.31
N ASN A 144 10.05 -28.11 11.69
CA ASN A 144 9.62 -29.44 11.31
C ASN A 144 10.61 -30.13 10.35
N LEU A 145 11.06 -29.41 9.31
CA LEU A 145 12.07 -29.93 8.39
C LEU A 145 13.38 -30.26 9.13
N SER A 146 13.82 -29.41 10.06
CA SER A 146 15.00 -29.67 10.89
C SER A 146 14.85 -30.93 11.74
N MET A 147 13.67 -31.15 12.34
CA MET A 147 13.39 -32.35 13.14
C MET A 147 13.46 -33.62 12.28
N ILE A 148 12.88 -33.60 11.08
CA ILE A 148 12.92 -34.73 10.14
C ILE A 148 14.37 -35.01 9.70
N GLN A 149 15.14 -33.97 9.35
CA GLN A 149 16.54 -34.12 8.95
C GLN A 149 17.42 -34.65 10.09
N GLN A 150 17.13 -34.25 11.34
CA GLN A 150 17.82 -34.79 12.51
C GLN A 150 17.48 -36.28 12.74
N ARG A 151 16.22 -36.67 12.54
CA ARG A 151 15.82 -38.10 12.57
C ARG A 151 16.55 -38.90 11.51
N ILE A 152 16.59 -38.42 10.26
CA ILE A 152 17.36 -39.06 9.17
C ILE A 152 18.84 -39.20 9.54
N SER A 153 19.43 -38.18 10.18
CA SER A 153 20.84 -38.23 10.63
C SER A 153 21.09 -39.25 11.75
N THR A 154 20.08 -39.58 12.55
CA THR A 154 20.22 -40.45 13.74
C THR A 154 19.84 -41.89 13.42
N GLU A 155 18.74 -42.08 12.69
CA GLU A 155 18.10 -43.37 12.42
C GLU A 155 18.50 -43.94 11.04
N GLY A 156 19.11 -43.12 10.17
CA GLY A 156 19.35 -43.45 8.77
C GLY A 156 18.14 -43.15 7.89
N ILE A 157 18.36 -43.05 6.58
CA ILE A 157 17.29 -42.77 5.62
C ILE A 157 16.46 -44.03 5.32
N ASN A 158 15.14 -43.91 5.39
CA ASN A 158 14.19 -44.91 4.91
C ASN A 158 13.17 -44.24 3.97
N ASN A 159 12.32 -45.03 3.32
CA ASN A 159 11.36 -44.51 2.33
C ASN A 159 10.37 -43.52 2.95
N ASP A 160 9.84 -43.83 4.14
CA ASP A 160 8.86 -42.98 4.83
C ASP A 160 9.46 -41.62 5.22
N LEU A 161 10.67 -41.61 5.79
CA LEU A 161 11.40 -40.40 6.14
C LEU A 161 11.79 -39.58 4.91
N PHE A 162 12.09 -40.23 3.78
CA PHE A 162 12.37 -39.55 2.52
C PHE A 162 11.12 -38.83 1.99
N GLU A 163 9.95 -39.48 2.03
CA GLU A 163 8.67 -38.86 1.67
C GLU A 163 8.31 -37.72 2.64
N GLU A 164 8.45 -37.91 3.95
CA GLU A 164 8.27 -36.87 4.97
C GLU A 164 9.18 -35.65 4.69
N GLU A 165 10.44 -35.88 4.32
CA GLU A 165 11.38 -34.80 4.01
C GLU A 165 10.96 -34.02 2.75
N ILE A 166 10.49 -34.70 1.70
CA ILE A 166 9.98 -34.06 0.48
C ILE A 166 8.78 -33.17 0.80
N VAL A 167 7.83 -33.66 1.59
CA VAL A 167 6.63 -32.90 1.99
C VAL A 167 7.04 -31.71 2.86
N ALA A 168 7.96 -31.88 3.80
CA ALA A 168 8.45 -30.80 4.65
C ALA A 168 9.20 -29.73 3.85
N LYS A 169 10.06 -30.13 2.90
CA LYS A 169 10.74 -29.22 1.97
C LYS A 169 9.73 -28.40 1.15
N THR A 170 8.70 -29.05 0.62
CA THR A 170 7.63 -28.41 -0.15
C THR A 170 6.88 -27.39 0.71
N THR A 171 6.52 -27.78 1.94
CA THR A 171 5.83 -26.90 2.91
C THR A 171 6.66 -25.66 3.26
N VAL A 172 7.98 -25.82 3.41
CA VAL A 172 8.91 -24.69 3.62
C VAL A 172 8.93 -23.77 2.40
N MET A 173 9.00 -24.32 1.19
CA MET A 173 9.01 -23.51 -0.04
C MET A 173 7.72 -22.71 -0.20
N GLU A 174 6.56 -23.32 0.01
CA GLU A 174 5.26 -22.65 -0.05
C GLU A 174 5.15 -21.53 1.00
N SER A 175 5.55 -21.82 2.25
CA SER A 175 5.50 -20.84 3.34
C SER A 175 6.42 -19.64 3.07
N LEU A 176 7.59 -19.88 2.48
CA LEU A 176 8.51 -18.81 2.05
C LEU A 176 7.94 -17.97 0.91
N GLN A 177 7.29 -18.59 -0.08
CA GLN A 177 6.63 -17.87 -1.18
C GLN A 177 5.52 -16.96 -0.66
N MET A 178 4.70 -17.44 0.28
CA MET A 178 3.66 -16.62 0.92
C MET A 178 4.25 -15.43 1.68
N GLN A 179 5.33 -15.65 2.45
CA GLN A 179 6.03 -14.59 3.18
C GLN A 179 6.63 -13.54 2.25
N GLU A 180 7.22 -13.97 1.14
CA GLU A 180 7.77 -13.08 0.13
C GLU A 180 6.67 -12.21 -0.49
N ALA A 181 5.55 -12.81 -0.90
CA ALA A 181 4.39 -12.08 -1.43
C ALA A 181 3.85 -11.06 -0.43
N PHE A 182 3.75 -11.45 0.85
CA PHE A 182 3.34 -10.57 1.94
C PHE A 182 4.25 -9.34 2.07
N TRP A 183 5.57 -9.53 2.09
CA TRP A 183 6.50 -8.40 2.21
C TRP A 183 6.54 -7.54 0.95
N LYS A 184 6.43 -8.15 -0.23
CA LYS A 184 6.37 -7.44 -1.51
C LYS A 184 5.18 -6.49 -1.57
N ASP A 185 3.99 -6.93 -1.13
CA ASP A 185 2.79 -6.09 -1.07
C ASP A 185 2.98 -4.89 -0.14
N ARG A 186 3.66 -5.08 0.99
CA ARG A 186 3.93 -4.01 1.96
C ARG A 186 4.98 -3.02 1.45
N ALA A 187 6.00 -3.51 0.76
CA ALA A 187 7.01 -2.68 0.14
C ALA A 187 6.43 -1.85 -1.03
N ARG A 188 5.52 -2.44 -1.82
CA ARG A 188 4.99 -1.90 -3.09
C ARG A 188 6.09 -1.51 -4.08
N VAL A 189 7.14 -2.31 -4.16
CA VAL A 189 8.23 -2.11 -5.12
C VAL A 189 7.80 -2.66 -6.48
N LYS A 190 7.67 -1.78 -7.48
CA LYS A 190 7.21 -2.14 -8.84
C LYS A 190 8.34 -2.51 -9.80
N TRP A 191 9.55 -1.97 -9.58
CA TRP A 191 10.67 -2.09 -10.52
C TRP A 191 11.48 -3.38 -10.36
N LEU A 192 11.34 -4.09 -9.24
CA LEU A 192 12.03 -5.35 -9.04
C LEU A 192 11.23 -6.49 -9.68
N THR A 193 11.62 -6.83 -10.91
CA THR A 193 11.20 -8.05 -11.61
C THR A 193 11.75 -9.28 -10.89
N LYS A 194 10.97 -10.37 -10.91
CA LYS A 194 11.25 -11.60 -10.15
C LYS A 194 12.69 -12.08 -10.39
N GLY A 195 13.47 -12.21 -9.33
CA GLY A 195 14.85 -12.71 -9.30
C GLY A 195 15.06 -13.53 -8.02
N ASP A 196 16.22 -13.42 -7.37
CA ASP A 196 16.45 -14.09 -6.09
C ASP A 196 15.45 -13.67 -5.00
N ARG A 197 15.05 -14.63 -4.17
CA ARG A 197 14.08 -14.43 -3.07
C ARG A 197 14.61 -13.38 -2.10
N ASN A 198 14.06 -12.17 -2.15
CA ASN A 198 14.57 -11.03 -1.40
C ASN A 198 13.61 -10.55 -0.31
N SER A 199 13.10 -11.47 0.50
CA SER A 199 12.16 -11.16 1.59
C SER A 199 12.79 -10.21 2.63
N SER A 200 14.10 -10.30 2.88
CA SER A 200 14.84 -9.39 3.75
C SER A 200 14.87 -7.96 3.20
N PHE A 201 15.12 -7.77 1.91
CA PHE A 201 15.03 -6.47 1.26
C PHE A 201 13.63 -5.90 1.30
N PHE A 202 12.61 -6.70 0.94
CA PHE A 202 11.22 -6.22 0.96
C PHE A 202 10.79 -5.86 2.39
N HIS A 203 11.23 -6.63 3.38
CA HIS A 203 11.02 -6.32 4.79
C HIS A 203 11.67 -4.98 5.16
N ALA A 204 12.97 -4.82 4.90
CA ALA A 204 13.70 -3.59 5.19
C ALA A 204 13.08 -2.36 4.49
N TYR A 205 12.74 -2.50 3.21
CA TYR A 205 12.09 -1.44 2.44
C TYR A 205 10.71 -1.09 3.00
N ALA A 206 9.90 -2.09 3.34
CA ALA A 206 8.58 -1.88 3.96
C ALA A 206 8.69 -1.16 5.31
N ARG A 207 9.73 -1.43 6.10
CA ARG A 207 10.01 -0.74 7.37
C ARG A 207 10.39 0.71 7.16
N ILE A 208 11.38 0.97 6.31
CA ILE A 208 11.81 2.33 5.93
C ILE A 208 10.62 3.14 5.45
N LYS A 209 9.84 2.58 4.51
CA LYS A 209 8.64 3.21 3.96
C LYS A 209 7.59 3.50 5.02
N SER A 210 7.34 2.55 5.91
CA SER A 210 6.38 2.74 7.01
C SER A 210 6.80 3.91 7.90
N SER A 211 8.08 4.00 8.27
CA SER A 211 8.60 5.12 9.07
C SER A 211 8.53 6.44 8.30
N SER A 212 8.93 6.47 7.03
CA SER A 212 8.96 7.71 6.23
C SER A 212 7.57 8.20 5.81
N SER A 213 6.59 7.30 5.72
CA SER A 213 5.19 7.64 5.40
C SER A 213 4.42 8.20 6.59
N HIS A 214 5.01 8.16 7.80
CA HIS A 214 4.36 8.67 8.98
C HIS A 214 4.33 10.20 8.96
N ILE A 215 3.11 10.76 8.91
CA ILE A 215 2.90 12.20 9.06
C ILE A 215 3.05 12.54 10.54
N SER A 216 4.22 13.04 10.91
CA SER A 216 4.56 13.45 12.28
C SER A 216 4.17 14.89 12.59
N CYS A 217 4.07 15.74 11.58
CA CYS A 217 3.65 17.13 11.73
C CYS A 217 3.04 17.69 10.44
N ILE A 218 2.16 18.68 10.58
CA ILE A 218 1.59 19.47 9.48
C ILE A 218 1.63 20.96 9.87
N PHE A 219 1.84 21.83 8.88
CA PHE A 219 1.67 23.27 9.07
C PHE A 219 0.23 23.68 8.75
N ASP A 220 -0.42 24.35 9.69
CA ASP A 220 -1.67 25.07 9.49
C ASP A 220 -1.37 26.58 9.45
N GLY A 221 -1.15 27.10 8.25
CA GLY A 221 -0.64 28.44 8.03
C GLY A 221 0.76 28.62 8.66
N LYS A 222 0.81 29.26 9.84
CA LYS A 222 2.05 29.48 10.62
C LYS A 222 2.21 28.52 11.80
N ASN A 223 1.15 27.78 12.16
CA ASN A 223 1.14 26.91 13.32
C ASN A 223 1.62 25.51 12.94
N LEU A 224 2.59 24.98 13.68
CA LEU A 224 3.06 23.60 13.50
C LEU A 224 2.24 22.66 14.39
N LEU A 225 1.38 21.85 13.77
CA LEU A 225 0.65 20.78 14.45
C LEU A 225 1.56 19.55 14.57
N THR A 226 1.78 19.11 15.81
CA THR A 226 2.55 17.89 16.14
C THR A 226 1.71 16.85 16.86
N ASP A 227 0.56 17.26 17.41
CA ASP A 227 -0.37 16.35 18.08
C ASP A 227 -1.11 15.46 17.07
N PRO A 228 -1.06 14.13 17.24
CA PRO A 228 -1.81 13.16 16.44
C PRO A 228 -3.27 13.48 16.16
N LEU A 229 -4.04 13.85 17.18
CA LEU A 229 -5.48 14.04 17.07
C LEU A 229 -5.78 15.36 16.35
N ALA A 230 -5.02 16.41 16.66
CA ALA A 230 -5.09 17.67 15.94
C ALA A 230 -4.76 17.51 14.45
N ILE A 231 -3.72 16.72 14.10
CA ILE A 231 -3.38 16.41 12.71
C ILE A 231 -4.54 15.67 12.01
N GLU A 232 -5.11 14.65 12.65
CA GLU A 232 -6.24 13.90 12.10
C GLU A 232 -7.45 14.80 11.85
N SER A 233 -7.87 15.59 12.85
CA SER A 233 -8.98 16.53 12.72
C SER A 233 -8.73 17.59 11.65
N HIS A 234 -7.51 18.12 11.55
CA HIS A 234 -7.15 19.12 10.53
C HIS A 234 -7.26 18.54 9.11
N ILE A 235 -6.72 17.33 8.88
CA ILE A 235 -6.82 16.66 7.57
C ILE A 235 -8.27 16.40 7.18
N VAL A 236 -9.08 15.88 8.11
CA VAL A 236 -10.50 15.60 7.87
C VAL A 236 -11.24 16.89 7.53
N ASN A 237 -11.07 17.95 8.33
CA ASN A 237 -11.72 19.24 8.11
C ASN A 237 -11.32 19.87 6.78
N PHE A 238 -10.04 19.80 6.40
CA PHE A 238 -9.54 20.30 5.13
C PHE A 238 -10.27 19.65 3.95
N TYR A 239 -10.32 18.31 3.91
CA TYR A 239 -10.98 17.61 2.80
C TYR A 239 -12.50 17.71 2.84
N GLN A 240 -13.12 17.76 4.02
CA GLN A 240 -14.55 18.05 4.15
C GLN A 240 -14.90 19.43 3.59
N THR A 241 -14.05 20.42 3.85
CA THR A 241 -14.22 21.77 3.29
C THR A 241 -14.00 21.75 1.79
N LEU A 242 -12.92 21.14 1.31
CA LEU A 242 -12.57 21.08 -0.11
C LEU A 242 -13.66 20.41 -0.97
N PHE A 243 -14.22 19.29 -0.50
CA PHE A 243 -15.24 18.54 -1.23
C PHE A 243 -16.67 18.93 -0.87
N GLY A 244 -16.88 19.58 0.27
CA GLY A 244 -18.19 20.04 0.74
C GLY A 244 -18.49 21.50 0.38
N SER A 245 -17.48 22.30 0.02
CA SER A 245 -17.69 23.66 -0.46
C SER A 245 -18.37 23.61 -1.82
N SER A 246 -19.55 24.21 -1.93
CA SER A 246 -20.18 24.53 -3.20
C SER A 246 -19.32 25.57 -3.91
N PHE A 247 -18.35 25.13 -4.68
CA PHE A 247 -17.61 25.99 -5.60
C PHE A 247 -18.56 26.37 -6.73
N THR A 248 -19.05 27.61 -6.72
CA THR A 248 -19.64 28.24 -7.89
C THR A 248 -18.48 28.86 -8.67
N PRO A 249 -18.07 28.28 -9.80
CA PRO A 249 -17.02 28.88 -10.59
C PRO A 249 -17.51 30.24 -11.10
N SER A 250 -16.80 31.32 -10.75
CA SER A 250 -17.01 32.63 -11.35
C SER A 250 -16.02 32.83 -12.49
N GLY A 251 -16.48 33.32 -13.65
CA GLY A 251 -15.60 33.64 -14.79
C GLY A 251 -15.26 32.45 -15.71
N ILE A 252 -15.97 31.32 -15.61
CA ILE A 252 -15.84 30.25 -16.63
C ILE A 252 -16.31 30.78 -17.99
N ASP A 253 -17.41 31.54 -18.04
CA ASP A 253 -17.95 32.06 -19.28
C ASP A 253 -16.95 33.01 -19.98
N GLU A 254 -16.30 33.89 -19.22
CA GLU A 254 -15.27 34.82 -19.70
C GLU A 254 -14.02 34.08 -20.22
N VAL A 255 -13.66 32.94 -19.62
CA VAL A 255 -12.56 32.07 -20.09
C VAL A 255 -12.97 31.31 -21.36
N CYS A 256 -14.21 30.82 -21.43
CA CYS A 256 -14.76 30.15 -22.60
C CYS A 256 -14.89 31.08 -23.82
N GLU A 257 -15.10 32.38 -23.62
CA GLU A 257 -15.12 33.37 -24.71
C GLU A 257 -13.75 33.60 -25.37
N VAL A 258 -12.65 33.37 -24.65
CA VAL A 258 -11.28 33.59 -25.15
C VAL A 258 -10.66 32.30 -25.72
N ILE A 259 -11.09 31.14 -25.24
CA ILE A 259 -10.58 29.85 -25.69
C ILE A 259 -11.26 29.47 -27.01
N GLN A 260 -10.48 29.39 -28.09
CA GLN A 260 -10.99 28.89 -29.37
C GLN A 260 -11.35 27.40 -29.27
N PRO A 261 -12.52 26.98 -29.77
CA PRO A 261 -12.88 25.56 -29.86
C PRO A 261 -11.89 24.83 -30.76
N MET A 262 -11.09 23.93 -30.19
CA MET A 262 -10.17 23.07 -30.95
C MET A 262 -10.75 21.69 -31.25
N VAL A 263 -11.88 21.36 -30.64
CA VAL A 263 -12.60 20.08 -30.82
C VAL A 263 -13.73 20.35 -31.80
N THR A 264 -13.75 19.61 -32.90
CA THR A 264 -14.84 19.67 -33.88
C THR A 264 -16.13 19.06 -33.32
N ASP A 265 -17.28 19.44 -33.87
CA ASP A 265 -18.57 18.88 -33.42
C ASP A 265 -18.59 17.34 -33.51
N SER A 266 -17.98 16.78 -34.56
CA SER A 266 -17.82 15.32 -34.74
C SER A 266 -16.97 14.66 -33.64
N GLU A 267 -15.89 15.31 -33.22
CA GLU A 267 -15.06 14.82 -32.11
C GLU A 267 -15.77 14.98 -30.77
N ASN A 268 -16.54 16.06 -30.59
CA ASN A 268 -17.32 16.27 -29.38
C ASN A 268 -18.46 15.25 -29.24
N ASP A 269 -19.12 14.91 -30.35
CA ASP A 269 -20.12 13.84 -30.42
C ASP A 269 -19.50 12.48 -30.07
N LEU A 270 -18.28 12.22 -30.56
CA LEU A 270 -17.53 11.01 -30.21
C LEU A 270 -17.15 10.96 -28.72
N LEU A 271 -16.66 12.08 -28.16
CA LEU A 271 -16.26 12.17 -26.74
C LEU A 271 -17.45 12.11 -25.78
N SER A 272 -18.64 12.55 -26.23
CA SER A 272 -19.88 12.54 -25.46
C SER A 272 -20.69 11.25 -25.64
N ALA A 273 -20.30 10.39 -26.59
CA ALA A 273 -20.94 9.11 -26.80
C ALA A 273 -20.79 8.19 -25.58
N LEU A 274 -21.77 7.32 -25.37
CA LEU A 274 -21.66 6.29 -24.33
C LEU A 274 -20.55 5.30 -24.71
N PRO A 275 -19.65 4.94 -23.77
CA PRO A 275 -18.56 4.02 -24.05
C PRO A 275 -19.10 2.64 -24.41
N THR A 276 -18.44 1.98 -25.37
CA THR A 276 -18.80 0.63 -25.82
C THR A 276 -18.41 -0.43 -24.78
N ASN A 277 -18.94 -1.65 -24.88
CA ASN A 277 -18.56 -2.72 -23.96
C ASN A 277 -17.10 -3.12 -24.11
N GLU A 278 -16.63 -3.10 -25.35
CA GLU A 278 -15.25 -3.38 -25.71
C GLU A 278 -14.32 -2.35 -25.07
N GLU A 279 -14.67 -1.07 -25.17
CA GLU A 279 -13.92 0.03 -24.53
C GLU A 279 -13.95 -0.07 -23.01
N ILE A 280 -15.12 -0.30 -22.40
CA ILE A 280 -15.24 -0.53 -20.96
C ILE A 280 -14.35 -1.70 -20.57
N LYS A 281 -14.42 -2.82 -21.29
CA LYS A 281 -13.64 -4.03 -21.04
C LYS A 281 -12.15 -3.73 -21.10
N GLU A 282 -11.68 -3.10 -22.17
CA GLU A 282 -10.28 -2.74 -22.37
C GLU A 282 -9.78 -1.81 -21.26
N ALA A 283 -10.51 -0.74 -20.97
CA ALA A 283 -10.21 0.19 -19.88
C ALA A 283 -10.12 -0.53 -18.52
N VAL A 284 -11.02 -1.48 -18.24
CA VAL A 284 -10.97 -2.26 -17.00
C VAL A 284 -9.74 -3.18 -16.95
N PHE A 285 -9.37 -3.80 -18.08
CA PHE A 285 -8.26 -4.76 -18.13
C PHE A 285 -6.89 -4.10 -18.25
N SER A 286 -6.81 -2.84 -18.68
CA SER A 286 -5.57 -2.06 -18.70
C SER A 286 -5.15 -1.57 -17.30
N LEU A 287 -6.06 -1.59 -16.32
CA LEU A 287 -5.76 -1.26 -14.93
C LEU A 287 -4.72 -2.21 -14.34
N SER A 288 -3.74 -1.63 -13.65
CA SER A 288 -2.61 -2.40 -13.14
C SER A 288 -3.04 -3.37 -12.04
N ALA A 289 -2.62 -4.63 -12.14
CA ALA A 289 -2.94 -5.65 -11.14
C ALA A 289 -2.33 -5.39 -9.74
N SER A 290 -1.43 -4.40 -9.64
CA SER A 290 -0.75 -3.97 -8.43
C SER A 290 -1.09 -2.52 -8.04
N SER A 291 -2.20 -1.99 -8.56
CA SER A 291 -2.71 -0.66 -8.20
C SER A 291 -2.99 -0.56 -6.71
N ALA A 292 -2.98 0.68 -6.19
CA ALA A 292 -3.32 0.92 -4.80
C ALA A 292 -4.77 0.46 -4.53
N PRO A 293 -5.04 -0.26 -3.44
CA PRO A 293 -6.40 -0.63 -3.09
C PRO A 293 -7.21 0.63 -2.76
N GLY A 294 -8.48 0.62 -3.18
CA GLY A 294 -9.44 1.66 -2.84
C GLY A 294 -9.77 1.68 -1.34
N PRO A 295 -10.70 2.56 -0.90
CA PRO A 295 -11.16 2.60 0.50
C PRO A 295 -11.80 1.28 0.96
N ASP A 296 -12.28 0.46 0.03
CA ASP A 296 -12.78 -0.89 0.27
C ASP A 296 -11.67 -1.91 0.61
N GLY A 297 -10.41 -1.58 0.32
CA GLY A 297 -9.23 -2.39 0.56
C GLY A 297 -8.92 -3.41 -0.54
N PHE A 298 -9.65 -3.37 -1.66
CA PHE A 298 -9.44 -4.24 -2.80
C PHE A 298 -8.67 -3.50 -3.91
N PRO A 299 -7.70 -4.17 -4.58
CA PRO A 299 -7.09 -3.66 -5.80
C PRO A 299 -8.14 -3.43 -6.89
N GLU A 300 -7.97 -2.38 -7.68
CA GLU A 300 -8.91 -2.02 -8.77
C GLU A 300 -9.22 -3.20 -9.69
N ASN A 301 -8.20 -3.98 -10.05
CA ASN A 301 -8.37 -5.18 -10.87
C ASN A 301 -9.14 -6.31 -10.17
N VAL A 302 -9.04 -6.46 -8.85
CA VAL A 302 -9.76 -7.51 -8.10
C VAL A 302 -11.21 -7.10 -7.90
N SER A 303 -11.46 -5.85 -7.49
CA SER A 303 -12.83 -5.30 -7.43
C SER A 303 -13.53 -5.44 -8.77
N MET A 304 -12.82 -5.18 -9.88
CA MET A 304 -13.42 -5.23 -11.21
C MET A 304 -13.43 -6.62 -11.88
N CYS A 305 -12.50 -7.53 -11.55
CA CYS A 305 -12.54 -8.91 -12.04
C CYS A 305 -13.62 -9.74 -11.31
N LEU A 306 -13.87 -9.44 -10.04
CA LEU A 306 -15.00 -10.00 -9.30
C LEU A 306 -16.35 -9.47 -9.80
N THR A 307 -16.40 -8.22 -10.27
CA THR A 307 -17.60 -7.70 -10.94
C THR A 307 -17.80 -8.29 -12.33
N LYS A 308 -16.76 -8.73 -13.07
CA LYS A 308 -16.91 -9.28 -14.44
C LYS A 308 -17.83 -10.51 -14.55
N LYS A 309 -17.84 -11.42 -13.58
CA LYS A 309 -18.81 -12.54 -13.59
C LYS A 309 -20.26 -12.10 -13.37
N LEU A 310 -20.48 -10.88 -12.87
CA LEU A 310 -21.79 -10.31 -12.63
C LEU A 310 -22.17 -9.20 -13.59
N VAL A 311 -21.25 -8.43 -14.15
CA VAL A 311 -21.56 -7.49 -15.23
C VAL A 311 -22.01 -8.29 -16.44
N VAL A 312 -21.32 -9.38 -16.79
CA VAL A 312 -21.78 -10.32 -17.84
C VAL A 312 -23.12 -10.97 -17.47
N ALA A 313 -23.29 -11.47 -16.23
CA ALA A 313 -24.55 -12.12 -15.84
C ALA A 313 -25.75 -11.15 -15.66
N ILE A 314 -25.50 -9.89 -15.27
CA ILE A 314 -26.53 -8.83 -15.15
C ILE A 314 -26.86 -8.25 -16.54
N TRP A 315 -25.89 -8.18 -17.45
CA TRP A 315 -26.13 -7.78 -18.84
C TRP A 315 -26.85 -8.86 -19.66
N GLU A 316 -26.47 -10.13 -19.54
CA GLU A 316 -27.15 -11.24 -20.21
C GLU A 316 -28.59 -11.42 -19.68
N SER A 317 -28.88 -11.01 -18.44
CA SER A 317 -30.24 -11.02 -17.88
C SER A 317 -31.15 -9.85 -18.34
N LYS A 318 -30.67 -8.96 -19.23
CA LYS A 318 -31.48 -7.91 -19.88
C LYS A 318 -31.72 -8.16 -21.37
N LEU A 319 -31.35 -9.33 -21.88
CA LEU A 319 -31.60 -9.77 -23.27
C LEU A 319 -32.63 -10.91 -23.37
N ILE A 320 -33.48 -11.06 -22.34
CA ILE A 320 -34.74 -11.81 -22.38
C ILE A 320 -35.84 -10.92 -21.81
#